data_AF-A0A3B8U3T2-F1
#
_entry.id   AF-A0A3B8U3T2-F1
#
_cell.length_a   1.000
_cell.length_b   1.000
_cell.length_c   1.000
_cell.angle_alpha   90.00
_cell.angle_beta   90.00
_cell.angle_gamma   90.00
#
_symmetry.space_group_name_H-M   'P 1'
#
loop_
_entity.id
_entity.type
_entity.pdbx_description
1 polymer ?
#
loop_
_entity_poly.entity_id
_entity_poly.type
_entity_poly.pdbx_seq_one_letter_code
_entity_poly.pdbx_strand_id
1 'polypeptide(L)'
;MPIVNSRGEVLNENDLRALENMLRGSLENHRDRAQQTEDLGLDEDLFDPSINAFNDAAGGLAKAIKKAAKSKKTVSVDDFINQTFGNVFEKIRKKTDFASDDAGEYLNMCAIQWGEPNLVRKVVNNPEYEPDYKDTPQAYQNTVEDFKFADEPFKGIEEIETVDIENGSFASLEEGRAGSSSTLAADLDELRKAVENAPDNSQERKNAQKELEKTEKAKMGHHMGCEMSRMYADDLKDKKQVSFGDVYNAFASLNEAARPGDKDAGKLRGKFVAVPNRLEGVGSVYVPGQLYKTMDIIAQGINRIKSESDNPSLQKTHAIQLASFASQMLISQHVFNDANGRTCRMFADTILQTFGLPPHIPPKEVDPKLEPKNSFGTIGTKLAFDWGANYIFDGVKRSNAVLQETKQKEAERKSEQVKEISFNTFSANLQN
;
A
#
# COMPACT_ATOMS: atom_id res chain seq x y z
N MET A 1 -7.97 26.14 12.94
CA MET A 1 -7.43 25.57 14.17
C MET A 1 -6.16 24.83 13.79
N PRO A 2 -4.94 25.08 14.32
CA PRO A 2 -3.79 24.32 13.87
C PRO A 2 -4.08 22.85 14.06
N ILE A 3 -3.81 22.07 13.02
CA ILE A 3 -4.15 20.65 13.00
C ILE A 3 -3.05 19.95 13.79
N VAL A 4 -3.44 19.16 14.78
CA VAL A 4 -2.52 18.42 15.65
C VAL A 4 -2.70 16.91 15.50
N ASN A 5 -1.60 16.17 15.58
CA ASN A 5 -1.60 14.71 15.55
C ASN A 5 -2.11 14.11 16.87
N SER A 6 -2.08 12.77 16.95
CA SER A 6 -2.47 11.99 18.14
C SER A 6 -1.68 12.36 19.42
N ARG A 7 -0.49 12.95 19.26
CA ARG A 7 0.40 13.40 20.33
C ARG A 7 0.22 14.89 20.69
N GLY A 8 -0.69 15.59 20.01
CA GLY A 8 -0.91 17.02 20.20
C GLY A 8 0.12 17.92 19.50
N GLU A 9 1.01 17.36 18.68
CA GLU A 9 2.01 18.10 17.93
C GLU A 9 1.37 18.72 16.67
N VAL A 10 1.72 19.97 16.37
CA VAL A 10 1.23 20.65 15.16
C VAL A 10 1.83 20.01 13.92
N LEU A 11 0.99 19.67 12.95
CA LEU A 11 1.42 19.12 11.67
C LEU A 11 2.33 20.10 10.93
N ASN A 12 3.45 19.59 10.39
CA ASN A 12 4.36 20.36 9.57
C ASN A 12 3.81 20.55 8.13
N GLU A 13 4.51 21.31 7.29
CA GLU A 13 4.05 21.58 5.92
C GLU A 13 3.97 20.31 5.03
N ASN A 14 4.84 19.33 5.25
CA ASN A 14 4.79 18.06 4.54
C ASN A 14 3.54 17.26 4.94
N ASP A 15 3.27 17.14 6.24
CA ASP A 15 2.09 16.47 6.78
C ASP A 15 0.78 17.12 6.32
N LEU A 16 0.72 18.47 6.31
CA LEU A 16 -0.45 19.20 5.85
C LEU A 16 -0.71 18.98 4.35
N ARG A 17 0.34 18.93 3.52
CA ARG A 17 0.22 18.62 2.08
C ARG A 17 -0.20 17.18 1.85
N ALA A 18 0.37 16.22 2.58
CA ALA A 18 -0.03 14.82 2.49
C ALA A 18 -1.48 14.61 2.93
N LEU A 19 -1.91 15.26 4.01
CA LEU A 19 -3.30 15.26 4.46
C LEU A 19 -4.23 15.87 3.40
N GLU A 20 -3.82 16.97 2.76
CA GLU A 20 -4.55 17.55 1.65
C GLU A 20 -4.73 16.56 0.49
N ASN A 21 -3.63 15.95 0.03
CA ASN A 21 -3.64 15.00 -1.08
C ASN A 21 -4.51 13.78 -0.79
N MET A 22 -4.39 13.23 0.42
CA MET A 22 -5.20 12.12 0.89
C MET A 22 -6.69 12.41 0.84
N LEU A 23 -7.11 13.54 1.43
CA LEU A 23 -8.52 13.92 1.50
C LEU A 23 -9.07 14.34 0.14
N ARG A 24 -8.27 15.07 -0.66
CA ARG A 24 -8.64 15.47 -2.03
C ARG A 24 -8.85 14.25 -2.92
N GLY A 25 -7.91 13.30 -2.94
CA GLY A 25 -8.03 12.09 -3.76
C GLY A 25 -9.27 11.27 -3.38
N SER A 26 -9.58 11.19 -2.09
CA SER A 26 -10.79 10.55 -1.59
C SER A 26 -12.05 11.29 -2.06
N LEU A 27 -12.12 12.62 -1.91
CA LEU A 27 -13.25 13.44 -2.36
C LEU A 27 -13.51 13.33 -3.87
N GLU A 28 -12.44 13.36 -4.68
CA GLU A 28 -12.51 13.22 -6.13
C GLU A 28 -13.04 11.85 -6.55
N ASN A 29 -12.58 10.77 -5.91
CA ASN A 29 -13.06 9.43 -6.23
C ASN A 29 -14.55 9.24 -5.88
N HIS A 30 -15.04 9.90 -4.83
CA HIS A 30 -16.48 9.87 -4.52
C HIS A 30 -17.32 10.70 -5.48
N ARG A 31 -16.80 11.85 -5.92
CA ARG A 31 -17.42 12.61 -7.02
C ARG A 31 -17.52 11.76 -8.29
N ASP A 32 -16.41 11.16 -8.72
CA ASP A 32 -16.37 10.33 -9.93
C ASP A 32 -17.34 9.15 -9.81
N ARG A 33 -17.51 8.61 -8.60
CA ARG A 33 -18.50 7.55 -8.37
C ARG A 33 -19.94 8.05 -8.44
N ALA A 34 -20.22 9.23 -7.89
CA ALA A 34 -21.54 9.85 -8.01
C ALA A 34 -21.89 10.06 -9.49
N GLN A 35 -20.93 10.56 -10.29
CA GLN A 35 -21.09 10.74 -11.74
C GLN A 35 -21.36 9.42 -12.47
N GLN A 36 -20.59 8.36 -12.18
CA GLN A 36 -20.83 7.04 -12.78
C GLN A 36 -22.20 6.46 -12.43
N THR A 37 -22.80 6.88 -11.31
CA THR A 37 -24.10 6.38 -10.86
C THR A 37 -25.23 7.11 -11.58
N GLU A 38 -25.06 8.41 -11.84
CA GLU A 38 -25.90 9.21 -12.75
C GLU A 38 -25.91 8.62 -14.16
N ASP A 39 -24.73 8.26 -14.70
CA ASP A 39 -24.58 7.67 -16.04
C ASP A 39 -25.35 6.33 -16.22
N LEU A 40 -25.75 5.68 -15.12
CA LEU A 40 -26.58 4.46 -15.13
C LEU A 40 -28.09 4.75 -15.26
N GLY A 41 -28.49 6.02 -15.45
CA GLY A 41 -29.88 6.43 -15.65
C GLY A 41 -30.68 6.56 -14.37
N LEU A 42 -30.02 6.77 -13.23
CA LEU A 42 -30.65 7.11 -11.97
C LEU A 42 -30.90 8.62 -11.92
N ASP A 43 -31.97 9.04 -11.25
CA ASP A 43 -32.52 10.41 -11.28
C ASP A 43 -31.46 11.51 -11.09
N GLU A 44 -31.26 12.35 -12.13
CA GLU A 44 -30.25 13.42 -12.19
C GLU A 44 -30.40 14.41 -11.01
N ASP A 45 -31.64 14.65 -10.55
CA ASP A 45 -31.94 15.56 -9.44
C ASP A 45 -31.34 15.07 -8.09
N LEU A 46 -30.95 13.80 -7.99
CA LEU A 46 -30.33 13.20 -6.79
C LEU A 46 -28.80 13.32 -6.77
N PHE A 47 -28.13 13.38 -7.93
CA PHE A 47 -26.67 13.29 -8.01
C PHE A 47 -25.97 14.63 -8.16
N ASP A 48 -26.59 15.60 -8.84
CA ASP A 48 -26.08 16.96 -9.00
C ASP A 48 -25.70 17.64 -7.67
N PRO A 49 -26.54 17.58 -6.62
CA PRO A 49 -26.18 18.12 -5.31
C PRO A 49 -24.95 17.45 -4.70
N SER A 50 -24.78 16.14 -4.94
CA SER A 50 -23.66 15.34 -4.43
C SER A 50 -22.35 15.72 -5.13
N ILE A 51 -22.34 15.73 -6.46
CA ILE A 51 -21.18 16.12 -7.28
C ILE A 51 -20.71 17.52 -6.91
N ASN A 52 -21.64 18.48 -6.79
CA ASN A 52 -21.34 19.85 -6.40
C ASN A 52 -20.77 19.95 -4.98
N ALA A 53 -21.32 19.19 -4.02
CA ALA A 53 -20.81 19.18 -2.65
C ALA A 53 -19.38 18.63 -2.55
N PHE A 54 -19.06 17.57 -3.30
CA PHE A 54 -17.71 17.02 -3.37
C PHE A 54 -16.73 17.98 -4.07
N ASN A 55 -17.12 18.60 -5.19
CA ASN A 55 -16.32 19.61 -5.87
C ASN A 55 -16.01 20.82 -4.98
N ASP A 56 -17.03 21.35 -4.29
CA ASP A 56 -16.87 22.44 -3.33
C ASP A 56 -15.86 22.09 -2.23
N ALA A 57 -15.95 20.89 -1.67
CA ALA A 57 -15.07 20.44 -0.60
C ALA A 57 -13.64 20.25 -1.10
N ALA A 58 -13.46 19.60 -2.25
CA ALA A 58 -12.14 19.43 -2.86
C ALA A 58 -11.52 20.80 -3.21
N GLY A 59 -12.29 21.71 -3.80
CA GLY A 59 -11.83 23.08 -4.12
C GLY A 59 -11.54 23.92 -2.87
N GLY A 60 -12.26 23.69 -1.77
CA GLY A 60 -12.12 24.41 -0.50
C GLY A 60 -11.02 23.88 0.43
N LEU A 61 -10.53 22.66 0.21
CA LEU A 61 -9.67 21.94 1.17
C LEU A 61 -8.36 22.67 1.48
N ALA A 62 -7.61 23.10 0.46
CA ALA A 62 -6.35 23.84 0.63
C ALA A 62 -6.56 25.12 1.48
N LYS A 63 -7.66 25.83 1.22
CA LYS A 63 -8.04 27.04 1.97
C LYS A 63 -8.43 26.69 3.40
N ALA A 64 -9.14 25.59 3.62
CA ALA A 64 -9.49 25.10 4.95
C ALA A 64 -8.24 24.75 5.77
N ILE A 65 -7.29 24.01 5.19
CA ILE A 65 -6.00 23.66 5.81
C ILE A 65 -5.17 24.92 6.11
N LYS A 66 -5.04 25.83 5.15
CA LYS A 66 -4.32 27.10 5.36
C LYS A 66 -4.95 27.98 6.44
N LYS A 67 -6.28 28.02 6.51
CA LYS A 67 -7.01 28.70 7.60
C LYS A 67 -6.82 27.96 8.92
N ALA A 68 -6.74 26.64 8.87
CA ALA A 68 -6.53 25.79 10.03
C ALA A 68 -5.19 26.14 10.69
N ALA A 69 -4.10 26.06 9.92
CA ALA A 69 -2.72 26.34 10.34
C ALA A 69 -2.50 27.72 10.98
N LYS A 70 -3.29 28.75 10.62
CA LYS A 70 -3.14 30.14 11.14
C LYS A 70 -3.93 30.45 12.40
N SER A 71 -4.73 29.52 12.89
CA SER A 71 -5.65 29.76 14.00
C SER A 71 -4.97 29.64 15.37
N LYS A 72 -5.59 30.18 16.43
CA LYS A 72 -5.07 30.08 17.81
C LYS A 72 -5.58 28.87 18.60
N LYS A 73 -6.70 28.26 18.19
CA LYS A 73 -7.27 27.05 18.81
C LYS A 73 -6.83 25.83 18.02
N THR A 74 -6.47 24.72 18.63
CA THR A 74 -6.08 23.48 17.91
C THR A 74 -7.28 22.62 17.53
N VAL A 75 -7.11 21.74 16.54
CA VAL A 75 -8.08 20.70 16.13
C VAL A 75 -7.31 19.41 15.88
N SER A 76 -7.81 18.26 16.32
CA SER A 76 -7.16 16.99 16.01
C SER A 76 -7.29 16.67 14.52
N VAL A 77 -6.39 15.83 13.98
CA VAL A 77 -6.54 15.32 12.60
C VAL A 77 -7.87 14.60 12.41
N ASP A 78 -8.25 13.73 13.35
CA ASP A 78 -9.54 13.02 13.30
C ASP A 78 -10.72 14.01 13.22
N ASP A 79 -10.75 15.02 14.10
CA ASP A 79 -11.80 16.03 14.09
C ASP A 79 -11.81 16.84 12.78
N PHE A 80 -10.63 17.14 12.23
CA PHE A 80 -10.51 17.85 10.96
C PHE A 80 -11.04 17.00 9.79
N ILE A 81 -10.72 15.71 9.75
CA ILE A 81 -11.23 14.75 8.76
C ILE A 81 -12.75 14.65 8.89
N ASN A 82 -13.25 14.43 10.11
CA ASN A 82 -14.68 14.30 10.39
C ASN A 82 -15.45 15.59 10.04
N GLN A 83 -14.91 16.76 10.36
CA GLN A 83 -15.51 18.04 9.96
C GLN A 83 -15.53 18.23 8.45
N THR A 84 -14.45 17.85 7.75
CA THR A 84 -14.36 17.96 6.29
C THR A 84 -15.49 17.19 5.62
N PHE A 85 -15.66 15.91 5.97
CA PHE A 85 -16.70 15.07 5.38
C PHE A 85 -18.10 15.35 5.93
N GLY A 86 -18.22 15.63 7.23
CA GLY A 86 -19.48 16.01 7.85
C GLY A 86 -20.12 17.22 7.16
N ASN A 87 -19.33 18.22 6.78
CA ASN A 87 -19.81 19.38 6.02
C ASN A 87 -20.28 19.02 4.60
N VAL A 88 -19.62 18.05 3.93
CA VAL A 88 -20.07 17.56 2.62
C VAL A 88 -21.43 16.90 2.77
N PHE A 89 -21.56 15.95 3.70
CA PHE A 89 -22.81 15.23 3.90
C PHE A 89 -23.93 16.13 4.37
N GLU A 90 -23.66 17.13 5.21
CA GLU A 90 -24.67 18.11 5.60
C GLU A 90 -25.16 18.95 4.41
N LYS A 91 -24.25 19.32 3.48
CA LYS A 91 -24.61 20.04 2.26
C LYS A 91 -25.47 19.20 1.33
N ILE A 92 -25.08 17.94 1.10
CA ILE A 92 -25.89 16.99 0.34
C ILE A 92 -27.25 16.86 1.04
N ARG A 93 -27.23 16.72 2.38
CA ARG A 93 -28.42 16.46 3.16
C ARG A 93 -29.48 17.55 3.07
N LYS A 94 -29.07 18.80 2.96
CA LYS A 94 -29.98 19.94 2.84
C LYS A 94 -30.58 20.08 1.44
N LYS A 95 -30.01 19.41 0.43
CA LYS A 95 -30.39 19.57 -0.98
C LYS A 95 -31.16 18.38 -1.54
N THR A 96 -30.96 17.18 -1.01
CA THR A 96 -31.70 15.98 -1.42
C THR A 96 -32.81 15.70 -0.42
N ASP A 97 -34.04 15.49 -0.88
CA ASP A 97 -35.11 14.95 -0.04
C ASP A 97 -34.85 13.44 0.12
N PHE A 98 -34.39 12.98 1.30
CA PHE A 98 -33.94 11.60 1.56
C PHE A 98 -35.08 10.56 1.56
N ALA A 99 -36.25 10.94 1.05
CA ALA A 99 -37.44 10.11 1.08
C ALA A 99 -37.40 8.97 0.05
N SER A 100 -36.46 8.95 -0.90
CA SER A 100 -36.25 7.79 -1.78
C SER A 100 -35.24 6.81 -1.16
N ASP A 101 -35.64 5.54 -1.11
CA ASP A 101 -34.87 4.46 -0.48
C ASP A 101 -33.47 4.30 -1.09
N ASP A 102 -33.34 4.48 -2.41
CA ASP A 102 -32.08 4.25 -3.16
C ASP A 102 -31.01 5.34 -2.96
N ALA A 103 -31.40 6.63 -2.93
CA ALA A 103 -30.44 7.72 -2.67
C ALA A 103 -30.02 7.78 -1.20
N GLY A 104 -30.94 7.40 -0.31
CA GLY A 104 -30.62 7.15 1.10
C GLY A 104 -29.56 6.07 1.24
N GLU A 105 -29.68 4.95 0.52
CA GLU A 105 -28.74 3.84 0.61
C GLU A 105 -27.33 4.18 0.09
N TYR A 106 -27.20 4.86 -1.06
CA TYR A 106 -25.90 5.31 -1.58
C TYR A 106 -25.19 6.29 -0.65
N LEU A 107 -25.92 7.28 -0.11
CA LEU A 107 -25.36 8.26 0.80
C LEU A 107 -25.09 7.68 2.18
N ASN A 108 -25.85 6.69 2.63
CA ASN A 108 -25.54 5.91 3.82
C ASN A 108 -24.26 5.10 3.58
N MET A 109 -24.12 4.38 2.46
CA MET A 109 -22.88 3.67 2.09
C MET A 109 -21.66 4.59 2.04
N CYS A 110 -21.81 5.78 1.46
CA CYS A 110 -20.78 6.80 1.50
C CYS A 110 -20.55 7.25 2.94
N ALA A 111 -21.54 7.67 3.71
CA ALA A 111 -21.30 8.13 5.08
C ALA A 111 -20.70 7.05 6.01
N ILE A 112 -21.05 5.78 5.80
CA ILE A 112 -20.50 4.60 6.48
C ILE A 112 -19.00 4.50 6.19
N GLN A 113 -18.58 4.48 4.92
CA GLN A 113 -17.18 4.34 4.46
C GLN A 113 -16.20 5.42 5.00
N TRP A 114 -16.74 6.52 5.52
CA TRP A 114 -15.99 7.70 5.95
C TRP A 114 -16.13 7.97 7.43
N GLY A 115 -16.82 7.06 8.11
CA GLY A 115 -16.99 7.07 9.54
C GLY A 115 -17.82 8.22 10.09
N GLU A 116 -18.89 8.66 9.39
CA GLU A 116 -19.83 9.57 10.04
C GLU A 116 -20.36 8.88 11.30
N PRO A 117 -20.07 9.40 12.51
CA PRO A 117 -20.21 8.59 13.72
C PRO A 117 -21.64 8.11 13.99
N ASN A 118 -22.65 8.86 13.56
CA ASN A 118 -24.05 8.51 13.79
C ASN A 118 -24.55 7.46 12.78
N LEU A 119 -24.07 7.47 11.55
CA LEU A 119 -24.41 6.55 10.47
C LEU A 119 -23.61 5.27 10.56
N VAL A 120 -22.33 5.35 10.94
CA VAL A 120 -21.56 4.17 11.40
C VAL A 120 -22.32 3.49 12.52
N ARG A 121 -22.72 4.22 13.58
CA ARG A 121 -23.51 3.62 14.67
C ARG A 121 -24.83 3.04 14.20
N LYS A 122 -25.53 3.68 13.26
CA LYS A 122 -26.79 3.13 12.72
C LYS A 122 -26.58 1.84 11.94
N VAL A 123 -25.53 1.75 11.14
CA VAL A 123 -25.24 0.58 10.29
C VAL A 123 -24.60 -0.54 11.09
N VAL A 124 -23.64 -0.21 11.95
CA VAL A 124 -23.16 -1.10 13.01
C VAL A 124 -24.36 -1.67 13.75
N ASN A 125 -25.31 -0.86 14.22
CA ASN A 125 -26.44 -1.40 14.98
C ASN A 125 -27.58 -1.98 14.14
N ASN A 126 -27.54 -1.94 12.81
CA ASN A 126 -28.59 -2.50 11.96
C ASN A 126 -28.39 -4.02 11.81
N PRO A 127 -29.34 -4.87 12.26
CA PRO A 127 -29.23 -6.32 12.16
C PRO A 127 -29.24 -6.87 10.73
N GLU A 128 -29.61 -6.08 9.73
CA GLU A 128 -29.59 -6.47 8.31
C GLU A 128 -28.21 -6.33 7.65
N TYR A 129 -27.31 -5.53 8.23
CA TYR A 129 -25.92 -5.44 7.80
C TYR A 129 -25.09 -6.48 8.58
N GLU A 130 -24.16 -7.18 7.90
CA GLU A 130 -23.51 -8.37 8.48
C GLU A 130 -22.94 -8.10 9.89
N PRO A 131 -23.05 -9.05 10.83
CA PRO A 131 -22.57 -8.90 12.21
C PRO A 131 -21.08 -8.52 12.32
N ASP A 132 -20.29 -8.79 11.28
CA ASP A 132 -18.83 -8.61 11.23
C ASP A 132 -18.36 -7.14 11.30
N TYR A 133 -19.27 -6.18 11.14
CA TYR A 133 -18.92 -4.75 11.10
C TYR A 133 -19.05 -4.03 12.46
N LYS A 134 -19.78 -4.60 13.42
CA LYS A 134 -20.12 -3.93 14.68
C LYS A 134 -18.91 -3.53 15.50
N ASP A 135 -17.89 -4.38 15.44
CA ASP A 135 -16.68 -4.24 16.23
C ASP A 135 -15.56 -3.55 15.45
N THR A 136 -15.79 -3.02 14.24
CA THR A 136 -14.68 -2.61 13.38
C THR A 136 -13.77 -1.51 13.94
N PRO A 137 -14.27 -0.39 14.50
CA PRO A 137 -13.38 0.60 15.12
C PRO A 137 -12.67 0.07 16.36
N GLN A 138 -13.35 -0.77 17.15
CA GLN A 138 -12.79 -1.37 18.36
C GLN A 138 -11.74 -2.44 18.03
N ALA A 139 -11.99 -3.27 17.02
CA ALA A 139 -11.06 -4.27 16.52
C ALA A 139 -9.81 -3.59 15.94
N TYR A 140 -9.96 -2.52 15.15
CA TYR A 140 -8.82 -1.69 14.72
C TYR A 140 -8.04 -1.16 15.93
N GLN A 141 -8.72 -0.64 16.95
CA GLN A 141 -8.06 -0.11 18.14
C GLN A 141 -7.31 -1.20 18.91
N ASN A 142 -7.96 -2.33 19.20
CA ASN A 142 -7.35 -3.49 19.86
C ASN A 142 -6.13 -3.96 19.06
N THR A 143 -6.25 -4.04 17.73
CA THR A 143 -5.15 -4.40 16.83
C THR A 143 -3.93 -3.49 17.00
N VAL A 144 -4.16 -2.17 17.00
CA VAL A 144 -3.10 -1.18 17.17
C VAL A 144 -2.47 -1.28 18.56
N GLU A 145 -3.28 -1.50 19.60
CA GLU A 145 -2.82 -1.63 20.99
C GLU A 145 -2.05 -2.94 21.24
N ASP A 146 -2.39 -4.00 20.51
CA ASP A 146 -1.73 -5.31 20.57
C ASP A 146 -0.38 -5.35 19.85
N PHE A 147 -0.17 -4.46 18.86
CA PHE A 147 1.12 -4.40 18.16
C PHE A 147 2.24 -3.90 19.08
N LYS A 148 3.19 -4.79 19.36
CA LYS A 148 4.36 -4.51 20.19
C LYS A 148 5.60 -5.07 19.52
N PHE A 149 6.67 -4.28 19.56
CA PHE A 149 7.98 -4.77 19.18
C PHE A 149 8.49 -5.79 20.20
N ALA A 150 9.18 -6.83 19.72
CA ALA A 150 9.77 -7.84 20.59
C ALA A 150 10.97 -7.28 21.36
N ASP A 151 11.21 -7.76 22.57
CA ASP A 151 12.40 -7.37 23.34
C ASP A 151 13.67 -8.15 22.91
N GLU A 152 13.48 -9.29 22.23
CA GLU A 152 14.55 -10.19 21.79
C GLU A 152 14.63 -10.27 20.26
N PRO A 153 15.84 -10.35 19.67
CA PRO A 153 16.00 -10.53 18.24
C PRO A 153 15.45 -11.87 17.74
N PHE A 154 15.03 -11.91 16.47
CA PHE A 154 14.73 -13.18 15.81
C PHE A 154 15.97 -14.07 15.70
N LYS A 155 15.78 -15.37 15.91
CA LYS A 155 16.85 -16.36 15.73
C LYS A 155 17.32 -16.39 14.26
N GLY A 156 18.62 -16.19 14.04
CA GLY A 156 19.25 -16.19 12.71
C GLY A 156 19.13 -14.85 11.98
N ILE A 157 18.69 -13.77 12.65
CA ILE A 157 18.62 -12.43 12.04
C ILE A 157 20.01 -11.87 11.76
N GLU A 158 21.01 -12.32 12.52
CA GLU A 158 22.43 -12.01 12.38
C GLU A 158 23.04 -12.53 11.08
N GLU A 159 22.43 -13.57 10.48
CA GLU A 159 22.87 -14.16 9.20
C GLU A 159 22.38 -13.35 7.99
N ILE A 160 21.43 -12.43 8.19
CA ILE A 160 20.92 -11.57 7.11
C ILE A 160 21.91 -10.45 6.85
N GLU A 161 22.47 -10.43 5.65
CA GLU A 161 23.40 -9.39 5.24
C GLU A 161 22.68 -8.05 5.06
N THR A 162 23.36 -6.97 5.45
CA THR A 162 22.89 -5.63 5.13
C THR A 162 23.11 -5.37 3.65
N VAL A 163 22.08 -4.92 2.96
CA VAL A 163 22.13 -4.59 1.53
C VAL A 163 22.35 -3.09 1.38
N ASP A 164 23.31 -2.74 0.53
CA ASP A 164 23.50 -1.36 0.08
C ASP A 164 22.53 -1.07 -1.06
N ILE A 165 21.62 -0.12 -0.85
CA ILE A 165 20.62 0.26 -1.85
C ILE A 165 21.27 0.91 -3.07
N GLU A 166 22.35 1.68 -2.87
CA GLU A 166 23.00 2.44 -3.94
C GLU A 166 23.81 1.55 -4.89
N ASN A 167 24.41 0.49 -4.34
CA ASN A 167 25.39 -0.35 -5.04
C ASN A 167 24.92 -1.79 -5.30
N GLY A 168 23.75 -2.19 -4.79
CA GLY A 168 23.20 -3.53 -4.92
C GLY A 168 22.51 -3.78 -6.27
N SER A 169 22.85 -4.88 -6.94
CA SER A 169 22.03 -5.39 -8.05
C SER A 169 20.79 -6.10 -7.47
N PHE A 170 19.64 -5.41 -7.49
CA PHE A 170 18.36 -6.00 -7.08
C PHE A 170 17.66 -6.78 -8.19
N ALA A 171 18.24 -6.84 -9.40
CA ALA A 171 17.61 -7.47 -10.55
C ALA A 171 17.23 -8.94 -10.30
N SER A 172 18.12 -9.72 -9.69
CA SER A 172 17.85 -11.13 -9.37
C SER A 172 16.74 -11.30 -8.31
N LEU A 173 16.57 -10.33 -7.42
CA LEU A 173 15.48 -10.30 -6.44
C LEU A 173 14.15 -9.93 -7.10
N GLU A 174 14.14 -8.97 -8.03
CA GLU A 174 12.95 -8.58 -8.80
C GLU A 174 12.44 -9.76 -9.64
N GLU A 175 13.32 -10.51 -10.30
CA GLU A 175 12.95 -11.72 -11.05
C GLU A 175 12.32 -12.80 -10.16
N GLY A 176 12.92 -13.08 -9.00
CA GLY A 176 12.38 -14.03 -8.03
C GLY A 176 10.99 -13.66 -7.53
N ARG A 177 10.69 -12.36 -7.43
CA ARG A 177 9.38 -11.83 -7.02
C ARG A 177 8.35 -11.82 -8.15
N ALA A 178 8.77 -11.51 -9.38
CA ALA A 178 7.90 -11.63 -10.54
C ALA A 178 7.41 -13.08 -10.71
N GLY A 179 8.31 -14.06 -10.49
CA GLY A 179 8.01 -15.49 -10.57
C GLY A 179 7.03 -16.03 -9.53
N SER A 180 6.68 -15.26 -8.49
CA SER A 180 5.68 -15.66 -7.48
C SER A 180 4.26 -15.19 -7.81
N SER A 181 4.06 -14.39 -8.87
CA SER A 181 2.75 -13.91 -9.32
C SER A 181 2.40 -14.51 -10.67
N SER A 182 1.24 -15.14 -10.80
CA SER A 182 0.76 -15.73 -12.06
C SER A 182 0.76 -14.74 -13.24
N THR A 183 0.37 -13.49 -13.01
CA THR A 183 0.38 -12.43 -14.03
C THR A 183 1.79 -11.96 -14.40
N LEU A 184 2.72 -11.86 -13.43
CA LEU A 184 4.09 -11.39 -13.71
C LEU A 184 5.01 -12.52 -14.21
N ALA A 185 4.68 -13.77 -13.90
CA ALA A 185 5.37 -14.96 -14.38
C ALA A 185 5.04 -15.30 -15.84
N ALA A 186 4.02 -14.68 -16.43
CA ALA A 186 3.67 -14.89 -17.83
C ALA A 186 4.83 -14.51 -18.76
N ASP A 187 5.13 -15.38 -19.72
CA ASP A 187 6.17 -15.14 -20.71
C ASP A 187 5.66 -14.15 -21.77
N LEU A 188 6.33 -12.99 -21.87
CA LEU A 188 5.98 -11.97 -22.84
C LEU A 188 6.24 -12.46 -24.27
N ASP A 189 7.25 -13.30 -24.48
CA ASP A 189 7.59 -13.80 -25.80
C ASP A 189 6.56 -14.82 -26.27
N GLU A 190 6.00 -15.64 -25.37
CA GLU A 190 4.87 -16.52 -25.68
C GLU A 190 3.61 -15.72 -26.03
N LEU A 191 3.29 -14.67 -25.26
CA LEU A 191 2.13 -13.81 -25.54
C LEU A 191 2.29 -13.06 -26.88
N ARG A 192 3.49 -12.56 -27.18
CA ARG A 192 3.80 -11.93 -28.48
C ARG A 192 3.62 -12.91 -29.63
N LYS A 193 4.17 -14.13 -29.51
CA LYS A 193 3.96 -15.20 -30.49
C LYS A 193 2.49 -15.57 -30.65
N ALA A 194 1.72 -15.59 -29.56
CA ALA A 194 0.28 -15.86 -29.62
C ALA A 194 -0.48 -14.77 -30.41
N VAL A 195 -0.12 -13.50 -30.24
CA VAL A 195 -0.66 -12.39 -31.04
C VAL A 195 -0.28 -12.51 -32.51
N GLU A 196 1.00 -12.82 -32.79
CA GLU A 196 1.53 -12.95 -34.16
C GLU A 196 0.90 -14.12 -34.93
N ASN A 197 0.68 -15.25 -34.26
CA ASN A 197 0.14 -16.45 -34.89
C ASN A 197 -1.39 -16.45 -35.01
N ALA A 198 -2.09 -15.60 -34.25
CA ALA A 198 -3.54 -15.53 -34.29
C ALA A 198 -4.03 -14.85 -35.58
N PRO A 199 -5.08 -15.39 -36.25
CA PRO A 199 -5.60 -14.82 -37.49
C PRO A 199 -5.99 -13.35 -37.33
N ASP A 200 -5.75 -12.55 -38.36
CA ASP A 200 -6.13 -11.14 -38.38
C ASP A 200 -7.62 -10.96 -38.05
N ASN A 201 -7.93 -9.98 -37.21
CA ASN A 201 -9.28 -9.66 -36.73
C ASN A 201 -10.01 -10.76 -35.94
N SER A 202 -9.36 -11.88 -35.61
CA SER A 202 -9.94 -12.93 -34.78
C SER A 202 -10.17 -12.45 -33.33
N GLN A 203 -11.16 -13.04 -32.66
CA GLN A 203 -11.37 -12.83 -31.23
C GLN A 203 -10.17 -13.32 -30.41
N GLU A 204 -9.51 -14.37 -30.86
CA GLU A 204 -8.29 -14.91 -30.26
C GLU A 204 -7.17 -13.88 -30.25
N ARG A 205 -6.91 -13.22 -31.39
CA ARG A 205 -5.91 -12.14 -31.47
C ARG A 205 -6.25 -10.97 -30.55
N LYS A 206 -7.52 -10.56 -30.50
CA LYS A 206 -7.99 -9.51 -29.58
C LYS A 206 -7.75 -9.87 -28.11
N ASN A 207 -8.02 -11.12 -27.74
CA ASN A 207 -7.81 -11.61 -26.38
C ASN A 207 -6.31 -11.68 -26.04
N ALA A 208 -5.49 -12.23 -26.95
CA ALA A 208 -4.04 -12.31 -26.78
C ALA A 208 -3.39 -10.92 -26.68
N GLN A 209 -3.81 -9.97 -27.53
CA GLN A 209 -3.35 -8.59 -27.50
C GLN A 209 -3.68 -7.92 -26.15
N LYS A 210 -4.91 -8.12 -25.66
CA LYS A 210 -5.34 -7.58 -24.37
C LYS A 210 -4.55 -8.16 -23.19
N GLU A 211 -4.28 -9.46 -23.18
CA GLU A 211 -3.46 -10.08 -22.12
C GLU A 211 -1.97 -9.70 -22.25
N LEU A 212 -1.44 -9.49 -23.46
CA LEU A 212 -0.10 -8.94 -23.67
C LEU A 212 0.02 -7.54 -23.08
N GLU A 213 -0.86 -6.61 -23.46
CA GLU A 213 -0.86 -5.23 -22.96
C GLU A 213 -1.00 -5.17 -21.44
N LYS A 214 -1.88 -6.00 -20.88
CA LYS A 214 -2.08 -6.12 -19.43
C LYS A 214 -0.81 -6.65 -18.74
N THR A 215 -0.15 -7.66 -19.29
CA THR A 215 1.09 -8.23 -18.75
C THR A 215 2.25 -7.23 -18.85
N GLU A 216 2.42 -6.56 -19.98
CA GLU A 216 3.43 -5.51 -20.17
C GLU A 216 3.24 -4.37 -19.16
N LYS A 217 2.00 -3.88 -19.01
CA LYS A 217 1.65 -2.86 -18.03
C LYS A 217 1.91 -3.32 -16.60
N ALA A 218 1.60 -4.57 -16.27
CA ALA A 218 1.84 -5.13 -14.94
C ALA A 218 3.34 -5.27 -14.63
N LYS A 219 4.15 -5.73 -15.59
CA LYS A 219 5.62 -5.82 -15.45
C LYS A 219 6.26 -4.46 -15.33
N MET A 220 5.87 -3.50 -16.18
CA MET A 220 6.33 -2.11 -16.08
C MET A 220 5.98 -1.51 -14.72
N GLY A 221 4.73 -1.66 -14.26
CA GLY A 221 4.32 -1.14 -12.96
C GLY A 221 5.00 -1.83 -11.78
N HIS A 222 5.36 -3.11 -11.91
CA HIS A 222 6.16 -3.81 -10.90
C HIS A 222 7.57 -3.22 -10.80
N HIS A 223 8.25 -3.07 -11.93
CA HIS A 223 9.61 -2.53 -11.98
C HIS A 223 9.67 -1.08 -11.46
N MET A 224 8.78 -0.21 -11.95
CA MET A 224 8.66 1.16 -11.44
C MET A 224 8.38 1.17 -9.93
N GLY A 225 7.53 0.27 -9.45
CA GLY A 225 7.23 0.15 -8.03
C GLY A 225 8.43 -0.29 -7.18
N CYS A 226 9.28 -1.18 -7.71
CA CYS A 226 10.53 -1.58 -7.06
C CYS A 226 11.55 -0.43 -7.02
N GLU A 227 11.69 0.33 -8.10
CA GLU A 227 12.53 1.54 -8.14
C GLU A 227 12.05 2.59 -7.15
N MET A 228 10.75 2.88 -7.14
CA MET A 228 10.15 3.82 -6.20
C MET A 228 10.31 3.35 -4.75
N SER A 229 10.21 2.04 -4.50
CA SER A 229 10.42 1.45 -3.18
C SER A 229 11.83 1.72 -2.66
N ARG A 230 12.85 1.57 -3.51
CA ARG A 230 14.26 1.89 -3.20
C ARG A 230 14.46 3.38 -2.95
N MET A 231 13.94 4.23 -3.83
CA MET A 231 14.06 5.68 -3.72
C MET A 231 13.49 6.18 -2.39
N TYR A 232 12.30 5.72 -2.00
CA TYR A 232 11.73 6.08 -0.70
C TYR A 232 12.46 5.42 0.47
N ALA A 233 13.00 4.21 0.30
CA ALA A 233 13.76 3.58 1.37
C ALA A 233 14.99 4.41 1.73
N ASP A 234 15.67 4.94 0.70
CA ASP A 234 16.84 5.81 0.83
C ASP A 234 16.49 7.19 1.42
N ASP A 235 15.46 7.87 0.89
CA ASP A 235 14.96 9.13 1.47
C ASP A 235 14.54 8.96 2.93
N LEU A 236 13.83 7.87 3.24
CA LEU A 236 13.43 7.58 4.61
C LEU A 236 14.62 7.27 5.49
N LYS A 237 15.66 6.57 5.03
CA LYS A 237 16.87 6.22 5.80
C LYS A 237 17.57 7.48 6.31
N ASP A 238 17.75 8.49 5.46
CA ASP A 238 18.52 9.69 5.79
C ASP A 238 17.77 10.74 6.63
N LYS A 239 16.44 10.65 6.70
CA LYS A 239 15.65 11.57 7.54
C LYS A 239 15.95 11.38 9.02
N LYS A 240 16.25 12.48 9.72
CA LYS A 240 16.36 12.48 11.19
C LYS A 240 15.03 12.10 11.87
N GLN A 241 13.92 12.58 11.33
CA GLN A 241 12.58 12.31 11.81
C GLN A 241 11.67 12.03 10.61
N VAL A 242 10.98 10.91 10.64
CA VAL A 242 9.98 10.51 9.65
C VAL A 242 8.60 10.95 10.14
N SER A 243 7.84 11.60 9.26
CA SER A 243 6.49 12.12 9.52
C SER A 243 5.41 11.28 8.83
N PHE A 244 4.14 11.52 9.18
CA PHE A 244 3.00 10.91 8.48
C PHE A 244 3.08 11.18 6.97
N GLY A 245 3.43 12.41 6.59
CA GLY A 245 3.50 12.82 5.20
C GLY A 245 4.56 12.07 4.40
N ASP A 246 5.72 11.76 5.00
CA ASP A 246 6.76 10.98 4.32
C ASP A 246 6.26 9.56 4.01
N VAL A 247 5.62 8.93 4.99
CA VAL A 247 5.09 7.56 4.91
C VAL A 247 3.91 7.47 3.94
N TYR A 248 2.96 8.42 4.02
CA TYR A 248 1.79 8.45 3.13
C TYR A 248 2.21 8.69 1.67
N ASN A 249 3.11 9.65 1.42
CA ASN A 249 3.57 9.96 0.07
C ASN A 249 4.28 8.73 -0.55
N ALA A 250 5.14 8.05 0.22
CA ALA A 250 5.75 6.80 -0.23
C ALA A 250 4.71 5.76 -0.63
N PHE A 251 3.70 5.53 0.21
CA PHE A 251 2.65 4.55 -0.06
C PHE A 251 1.77 4.91 -1.27
N ALA A 252 1.36 6.17 -1.39
CA ALA A 252 0.55 6.65 -2.51
C ALA A 252 1.31 6.56 -3.84
N SER A 253 2.56 7.01 -3.88
CA SER A 253 3.38 6.96 -5.09
C SER A 253 3.76 5.53 -5.51
N LEU A 254 3.87 4.59 -4.56
CA LEU A 254 3.97 3.16 -4.89
C LEU A 254 2.69 2.62 -5.56
N ASN A 255 1.51 3.12 -5.21
CA ASN A 255 0.27 2.77 -5.92
C ASN A 255 0.22 3.38 -7.32
N GLU A 256 0.68 4.62 -7.48
CA GLU A 256 0.84 5.27 -8.78
C GLU A 256 1.75 4.46 -9.71
N ALA A 257 2.92 4.09 -9.21
CA ALA A 257 3.88 3.26 -9.94
C ALA A 257 3.30 1.89 -10.30
N ALA A 258 2.52 1.26 -9.43
CA ALA A 258 1.88 -0.03 -9.69
C ALA A 258 0.76 0.02 -10.77
N ARG A 259 0.26 1.22 -11.09
CA ARG A 259 -0.89 1.45 -11.98
C ARG A 259 -0.58 2.60 -12.97
N PRO A 260 0.46 2.46 -13.82
CA PRO A 260 0.91 3.55 -14.67
C PRO A 260 -0.21 4.02 -15.62
N GLY A 261 -0.46 5.32 -15.67
CA GLY A 261 -1.50 5.94 -16.52
C GLY A 261 -2.94 5.74 -16.06
N ASP A 262 -3.16 5.19 -14.86
CA ASP A 262 -4.50 5.12 -14.26
C ASP A 262 -4.82 6.41 -13.50
N LYS A 263 -5.97 7.03 -13.82
CA LYS A 263 -6.38 8.32 -13.23
C LYS A 263 -6.69 8.27 -11.73
N ASP A 264 -6.95 7.07 -11.21
CA ASP A 264 -7.26 6.83 -9.80
C ASP A 264 -6.06 6.26 -9.04
N ALA A 265 -4.88 6.19 -9.67
CA ALA A 265 -3.68 5.73 -8.99
C ALA A 265 -3.26 6.72 -7.90
N GLY A 266 -2.83 6.21 -6.75
CA GLY A 266 -2.46 7.03 -5.58
C GLY A 266 -3.65 7.66 -4.82
N LYS A 267 -4.87 7.57 -5.35
CA LYS A 267 -6.08 8.13 -4.73
C LYS A 267 -6.80 7.10 -3.88
N LEU A 268 -7.18 7.49 -2.66
CA LEU A 268 -8.02 6.66 -1.80
C LEU A 268 -9.34 6.35 -2.49
N ARG A 269 -9.76 5.08 -2.46
CA ARG A 269 -10.98 4.63 -3.13
C ARG A 269 -12.22 5.40 -2.67
N GLY A 270 -13.13 5.58 -3.61
CA GLY A 270 -14.43 6.18 -3.38
C GLY A 270 -15.54 5.17 -3.08
N LYS A 271 -15.19 3.90 -2.83
CA LYS A 271 -16.16 2.82 -2.71
C LYS A 271 -15.77 1.80 -1.65
N PHE A 272 -16.80 1.26 -1.01
CA PHE A 272 -16.69 0.08 -0.18
C PHE A 272 -16.38 -1.11 -1.07
N VAL A 273 -15.49 -1.96 -0.60
CA VAL A 273 -15.29 -3.29 -1.15
C VAL A 273 -15.24 -4.21 0.04
N ALA A 274 -16.23 -5.09 0.16
CA ALA A 274 -16.13 -6.28 0.97
C ALA A 274 -15.10 -7.17 0.29
N VAL A 275 -13.99 -7.43 0.99
CA VAL A 275 -13.01 -8.37 0.48
C VAL A 275 -13.24 -9.70 1.21
N PRO A 276 -13.66 -10.76 0.52
CA PRO A 276 -13.97 -12.03 1.16
C PRO A 276 -12.77 -12.55 1.97
N ASN A 277 -13.04 -13.10 3.16
CA ASN A 277 -12.03 -13.71 4.06
C ASN A 277 -10.93 -12.76 4.56
N ARG A 278 -11.14 -11.45 4.60
CA ARG A 278 -10.20 -10.50 5.24
C ARG A 278 -10.64 -10.13 6.64
N LEU A 279 -9.69 -9.65 7.44
CA LEU A 279 -9.82 -9.30 8.87
C LEU A 279 -11.24 -8.89 9.25
N GLU A 280 -11.94 -9.78 9.97
CA GLU A 280 -13.14 -9.41 10.73
C GLU A 280 -12.77 -8.20 11.61
N GLY A 281 -13.53 -7.11 11.50
CA GLY A 281 -13.26 -5.93 12.31
C GLY A 281 -12.22 -4.92 11.78
N VAL A 282 -11.43 -5.18 10.74
CA VAL A 282 -10.62 -4.11 10.09
C VAL A 282 -11.14 -3.87 8.68
N GLY A 283 -12.42 -3.54 8.62
CA GLY A 283 -13.15 -3.29 7.39
C GLY A 283 -12.79 -1.95 6.76
N SER A 284 -13.05 -1.89 5.46
CA SER A 284 -12.95 -0.78 4.50
C SER A 284 -13.80 0.47 4.82
N VAL A 285 -14.27 0.59 6.06
CA VAL A 285 -15.39 1.43 6.47
C VAL A 285 -14.93 2.78 7.05
N TYR A 286 -13.65 2.99 7.36
CA TYR A 286 -13.20 4.29 7.89
C TYR A 286 -11.85 4.74 7.33
N VAL A 287 -11.80 4.89 6.01
CA VAL A 287 -10.53 4.88 5.26
C VAL A 287 -9.60 6.05 5.62
N PRO A 288 -9.99 7.35 5.55
CA PRO A 288 -8.99 8.42 5.73
C PRO A 288 -8.49 8.53 7.17
N GLY A 289 -9.37 8.37 8.17
CA GLY A 289 -9.00 8.45 9.58
C GLY A 289 -8.15 7.25 10.04
N GLN A 290 -8.55 6.02 9.68
CA GLN A 290 -7.75 4.83 10.01
C GLN A 290 -6.43 4.80 9.27
N LEU A 291 -6.42 5.20 7.99
CA LEU A 291 -5.19 5.27 7.22
C LEU A 291 -4.22 6.28 7.82
N TYR A 292 -4.69 7.48 8.20
CA TYR A 292 -3.87 8.46 8.90
C TYR A 292 -3.22 7.87 10.15
N LYS A 293 -4.02 7.21 11.01
CA LYS A 293 -3.52 6.58 12.24
C LYS A 293 -2.49 5.49 11.93
N THR A 294 -2.77 4.63 10.95
CA THR A 294 -1.84 3.55 10.55
C THR A 294 -0.52 4.12 10.05
N MET A 295 -0.56 5.17 9.22
CA MET A 295 0.64 5.83 8.70
C MET A 295 1.43 6.57 9.80
N ASP A 296 0.75 7.22 10.75
CA ASP A 296 1.40 7.85 11.91
C ASP A 296 2.06 6.81 12.83
N ILE A 297 1.43 5.65 13.05
CA ILE A 297 2.03 4.51 13.78
C ILE A 297 3.27 3.99 13.05
N ILE A 298 3.21 3.85 11.73
CA ILE A 298 4.35 3.40 10.92
C ILE A 298 5.50 4.42 11.00
N ALA A 299 5.20 5.72 10.88
CA ALA A 299 6.20 6.77 11.02
C ALA A 299 6.87 6.74 12.42
N GLN A 300 6.08 6.57 13.48
CA GLN A 300 6.59 6.40 14.85
C GLN A 300 7.45 5.14 15.00
N GLY A 301 7.03 4.02 14.40
CA GLY A 301 7.80 2.78 14.37
C GLY A 301 9.17 2.98 13.72
N ILE A 302 9.22 3.62 12.55
CA ILE A 302 10.49 3.93 11.87
C ILE A 302 11.39 4.80 12.76
N ASN A 303 10.85 5.86 13.37
CA ASN A 303 11.62 6.72 14.28
C ASN A 303 12.16 5.98 15.50
N ARG A 304 11.35 5.09 16.09
CA ARG A 304 11.77 4.24 17.22
C ARG A 304 12.94 3.35 16.82
N ILE A 305 12.81 2.59 15.73
CA ILE A 305 13.84 1.66 15.25
C ILE A 305 15.15 2.42 14.94
N LYS A 306 15.06 3.63 14.40
CA LYS A 306 16.24 4.49 14.17
C LYS A 306 16.95 4.91 15.45
N SER A 307 16.22 5.05 16.55
CA SER A 307 16.80 5.39 17.85
C SER A 307 17.49 4.20 18.54
N GLU A 308 17.28 2.97 18.06
CA GLU A 308 17.85 1.73 18.60
C GLU A 308 19.25 1.44 18.03
N SER A 309 20.13 2.44 17.99
CA SER A 309 21.46 2.35 17.35
C SER A 309 22.38 1.25 17.89
N ASP A 310 22.14 0.80 19.13
CA ASP A 310 23.10 -0.02 19.87
C ASP A 310 22.87 -1.53 19.70
N ASN A 311 21.80 -1.95 19.01
CA ASN A 311 21.49 -3.36 18.78
C ASN A 311 21.00 -3.61 17.34
N PRO A 312 21.93 -3.83 16.38
CA PRO A 312 21.58 -4.04 14.97
C PRO A 312 20.64 -5.23 14.73
N SER A 313 20.75 -6.31 15.51
CA SER A 313 19.89 -7.49 15.38
C SER A 313 18.45 -7.20 15.82
N LEU A 314 18.28 -6.42 16.89
CA LEU A 314 16.97 -5.98 17.34
C LEU A 314 16.36 -4.99 16.34
N GLN A 315 17.16 -4.06 15.81
CA GLN A 315 16.74 -3.12 14.77
C GLN A 315 16.17 -3.84 13.54
N LYS A 316 16.87 -4.86 13.04
CA LYS A 316 16.41 -5.70 11.93
C LYS A 316 15.12 -6.46 12.27
N THR A 317 15.01 -6.97 13.49
CA THR A 317 13.81 -7.68 13.97
C THR A 317 12.59 -6.75 13.99
N HIS A 318 12.74 -5.54 14.54
CA HIS A 318 11.66 -4.56 14.58
C HIS A 318 11.30 -4.04 13.18
N ALA A 319 12.27 -3.87 12.28
CA ALA A 319 11.99 -3.52 10.89
C ALA A 319 11.08 -4.58 10.22
N ILE A 320 11.33 -5.87 10.46
CA ILE A 320 10.48 -6.97 9.97
C ILE A 320 9.09 -6.93 10.60
N GLN A 321 9.00 -6.72 11.92
CA GLN A 321 7.72 -6.63 12.63
C GLN A 321 6.90 -5.43 12.13
N LEU A 322 7.53 -4.28 11.87
CA LEU A 322 6.87 -3.10 11.34
C LEU A 322 6.43 -3.29 9.89
N ALA A 323 7.25 -3.93 9.06
CA ALA A 323 6.89 -4.28 7.69
C ALA A 323 5.68 -5.25 7.64
N SER A 324 5.64 -6.23 8.56
CA SER A 324 4.48 -7.13 8.74
C SER A 324 3.23 -6.36 9.15
N PHE A 325 3.33 -5.50 10.17
CA PHE A 325 2.24 -4.64 10.62
C PHE A 325 1.69 -3.78 9.48
N ALA A 326 2.56 -3.05 8.78
CA ALA A 326 2.18 -2.21 7.66
C ALA A 326 1.47 -3.01 6.57
N SER A 327 2.03 -4.17 6.19
CA SER A 327 1.42 -5.02 5.17
C SER A 327 0.05 -5.56 5.60
N GLN A 328 -0.12 -6.02 6.84
CA GLN A 328 -1.39 -6.57 7.36
C GLN A 328 -2.45 -5.49 7.52
N MET A 329 -2.10 -4.32 8.04
CA MET A 329 -3.07 -3.25 8.26
C MET A 329 -3.54 -2.66 6.92
N LEU A 330 -2.61 -2.32 6.04
CA LEU A 330 -2.93 -1.62 4.80
C LEU A 330 -3.67 -2.51 3.80
N ILE A 331 -3.35 -3.82 3.76
CA ILE A 331 -4.08 -4.76 2.90
C ILE A 331 -5.51 -4.98 3.39
N SER A 332 -5.74 -4.91 4.70
CA SER A 332 -7.06 -5.09 5.31
C SER A 332 -7.92 -3.84 5.13
N GLN A 333 -7.33 -2.66 5.34
CA GLN A 333 -7.97 -1.39 5.02
C GLN A 333 -8.26 -1.22 3.53
N HIS A 334 -7.48 -1.88 2.66
CA HIS A 334 -7.68 -1.98 1.20
C HIS A 334 -7.97 -0.62 0.53
N VAL A 335 -7.15 0.38 0.85
CA VAL A 335 -7.52 1.80 0.71
C VAL A 335 -7.56 2.32 -0.73
N PHE A 336 -6.98 1.62 -1.70
CA PHE A 336 -7.00 2.02 -3.12
C PHE A 336 -8.05 1.26 -3.93
N ASN A 337 -8.43 1.80 -5.09
CA ASN A 337 -9.37 1.15 -6.02
C ASN A 337 -8.83 -0.19 -6.54
N ASP A 338 -7.52 -0.28 -6.76
CA ASP A 338 -6.83 -1.49 -7.24
C ASP A 338 -5.36 -1.48 -6.78
N ALA A 339 -4.66 -2.60 -7.01
CA ALA A 339 -3.24 -2.85 -6.75
C ALA A 339 -2.81 -2.85 -5.28
N ASN A 340 -3.74 -2.86 -4.32
CA ASN A 340 -3.44 -2.87 -2.88
C ASN A 340 -2.41 -3.94 -2.49
N GLY A 341 -2.56 -5.19 -2.95
CA GLY A 341 -1.61 -6.27 -2.63
C GLY A 341 -0.19 -6.00 -3.14
N ARG A 342 -0.05 -5.44 -4.35
CA ARG A 342 1.24 -5.04 -4.91
C ARG A 342 1.84 -3.87 -4.12
N THR A 343 1.05 -2.83 -3.87
CA THR A 343 1.48 -1.64 -3.12
C THR A 343 1.92 -2.00 -1.70
N CYS A 344 1.14 -2.81 -0.96
CA CYS A 344 1.47 -3.20 0.42
C CYS A 344 2.78 -3.99 0.49
N ARG A 345 3.03 -4.90 -0.47
CA ARG A 345 4.30 -5.64 -0.52
C ARG A 345 5.49 -4.71 -0.77
N MET A 346 5.40 -3.83 -1.77
CA MET A 346 6.48 -2.89 -2.08
C MET A 346 6.73 -1.88 -0.96
N PHE A 347 5.67 -1.51 -0.24
CA PHE A 347 5.77 -0.63 0.91
C PHE A 347 6.39 -1.32 2.14
N ALA A 348 6.06 -2.59 2.38
CA ALA A 348 6.76 -3.42 3.36
C ALA A 348 8.25 -3.52 3.02
N ASP A 349 8.60 -3.68 1.74
CA ASP A 349 10.00 -3.66 1.31
C ASP A 349 10.67 -2.32 1.50
N THR A 350 9.96 -1.21 1.32
CA THR A 350 10.49 0.13 1.59
C THR A 350 10.93 0.21 3.05
N ILE A 351 10.10 -0.27 3.99
CA ILE A 351 10.44 -0.33 5.42
C ILE A 351 11.67 -1.21 5.65
N LEU A 352 11.71 -2.42 5.07
CA LEU A 352 12.85 -3.33 5.20
C LEU A 352 14.16 -2.69 4.69
N GLN A 353 14.11 -2.10 3.49
CA GLN A 353 15.27 -1.48 2.85
C GLN A 353 15.75 -0.23 3.58
N THR A 354 14.85 0.57 4.20
CA THR A 354 15.24 1.70 5.07
C THR A 354 16.21 1.27 6.18
N PHE A 355 16.12 0.02 6.64
CA PHE A 355 17.00 -0.57 7.65
C PHE A 355 18.02 -1.56 7.07
N GLY A 356 18.28 -1.47 5.76
CA GLY A 356 19.29 -2.24 5.05
C GLY A 356 18.97 -3.73 4.90
N LEU A 357 17.72 -4.16 5.11
CA LEU A 357 17.30 -5.53 4.80
C LEU A 357 16.95 -5.68 3.33
N PRO A 358 17.16 -6.86 2.70
CA PRO A 358 16.68 -7.10 1.36
C PRO A 358 15.13 -7.07 1.31
N PRO A 359 14.52 -6.73 0.16
CA PRO A 359 13.08 -6.88 -0.03
C PRO A 359 12.67 -8.34 0.18
N HIS A 360 11.44 -8.61 0.64
CA HIS A 360 11.00 -9.99 0.88
C HIS A 360 10.53 -10.67 -0.43
N ILE A 361 10.96 -11.91 -0.64
CA ILE A 361 10.39 -12.79 -1.68
C ILE A 361 9.28 -13.63 -1.04
N PRO A 362 7.99 -13.43 -1.37
CA PRO A 362 6.92 -14.28 -0.84
C PRO A 362 7.06 -15.73 -1.38
N PRO A 363 6.53 -16.76 -0.68
CA PRO A 363 6.38 -18.08 -1.27
C PRO A 363 5.58 -17.99 -2.59
N LYS A 364 5.86 -18.91 -3.51
CA LYS A 364 5.06 -19.01 -4.75
C LYS A 364 3.60 -19.22 -4.37
N GLU A 365 2.71 -18.46 -5.00
CA GLU A 365 1.27 -18.70 -4.88
C GLU A 365 0.99 -20.14 -5.32
N VAL A 366 0.64 -21.01 -4.38
CA VAL A 366 0.19 -22.37 -4.67
C VAL A 366 -1.27 -22.25 -5.13
N ASP A 367 -1.68 -23.07 -6.11
CA ASP A 367 -3.07 -23.08 -6.60
C ASP A 367 -4.03 -23.14 -5.39
N PRO A 368 -4.90 -22.13 -5.19
CA PRO A 368 -5.82 -22.10 -4.05
C PRO A 368 -6.79 -23.28 -4.03
N LYS A 369 -6.86 -24.09 -5.09
CA LYS A 369 -7.61 -25.36 -5.14
C LYS A 369 -6.86 -26.56 -4.56
N LEU A 370 -5.54 -26.48 -4.39
CA LEU A 370 -4.68 -27.62 -4.03
C LEU A 370 -4.29 -27.64 -2.55
N GLU A 371 -4.65 -26.63 -1.77
CA GLU A 371 -4.32 -26.62 -0.36
C GLU A 371 -5.57 -26.62 0.54
N PRO A 372 -5.48 -27.14 1.79
CA PRO A 372 -6.59 -27.09 2.73
C PRO A 372 -6.96 -25.63 3.01
N LYS A 373 -8.20 -25.35 3.39
CA LYS A 373 -8.73 -24.02 3.80
C LYS A 373 -7.92 -23.25 4.88
N ASN A 374 -6.77 -23.74 5.29
CA ASN A 374 -5.87 -23.22 6.33
C ASN A 374 -4.44 -22.94 5.85
N SER A 375 -4.12 -23.08 4.56
CA SER A 375 -2.77 -22.90 4.04
C SER A 375 -2.54 -21.46 3.57
N PHE A 376 -1.43 -20.89 4.02
CA PHE A 376 -1.04 -19.50 3.80
C PHE A 376 -2.21 -18.52 3.89
N GLY A 377 -2.79 -18.39 5.10
CA GLY A 377 -3.73 -17.30 5.35
C GLY A 377 -3.09 -16.01 4.84
N THR A 378 -3.62 -15.45 3.75
CA THR A 378 -3.04 -14.25 3.14
C THR A 378 -2.83 -13.24 4.26
N ILE A 379 -1.62 -12.67 4.39
CA ILE A 379 -1.36 -11.54 5.30
C ILE A 379 -2.62 -10.65 5.32
N GLY A 380 -3.30 -10.56 6.47
CA GLY A 380 -4.64 -9.96 6.59
C GLY A 380 -5.85 -10.90 6.73
N THR A 381 -5.69 -12.22 6.91
CA THR A 381 -6.81 -13.14 7.28
C THR A 381 -6.92 -13.36 8.79
N LYS A 382 -5.84 -13.12 9.54
CA LYS A 382 -5.79 -13.16 11.01
C LYS A 382 -4.85 -12.07 11.51
N LEU A 383 -5.22 -11.41 12.61
CA LEU A 383 -4.37 -10.45 13.35
C LEU A 383 -3.33 -11.20 14.18
N ALA A 384 -2.44 -11.89 13.49
CA ALA A 384 -1.30 -12.57 14.09
C ALA A 384 -0.03 -11.89 13.56
N PHE A 385 0.35 -10.77 14.18
CA PHE A 385 1.52 -10.00 13.76
C PHE A 385 2.79 -10.81 13.82
N ASP A 386 2.93 -11.69 14.82
CA ASP A 386 4.06 -12.63 14.93
C ASP A 386 4.11 -13.61 13.76
N TRP A 387 2.95 -14.13 13.33
CA TRP A 387 2.87 -15.00 12.17
C TRP A 387 3.28 -14.25 10.89
N GLY A 388 2.78 -13.03 10.70
CA GLY A 388 3.17 -12.20 9.56
C GLY A 388 4.64 -11.80 9.59
N ALA A 389 5.19 -11.53 10.77
CA ALA A 389 6.59 -11.19 10.94
C ALA A 389 7.49 -12.38 10.58
N ASN A 390 7.11 -13.59 11.00
CA ASN A 390 7.78 -14.82 10.56
C ASN A 390 7.67 -15.02 9.04
N TYR A 391 6.50 -14.76 8.44
CA TYR A 391 6.33 -14.84 6.98
C TYR A 391 7.24 -13.87 6.23
N ILE A 392 7.30 -12.60 6.67
CA ILE A 392 8.20 -11.60 6.09
C ILE A 392 9.66 -12.01 6.31
N PHE A 393 10.01 -12.49 7.50
CA PHE A 393 11.37 -12.93 7.83
C PHE A 393 11.82 -14.09 6.93
N ASP A 394 10.96 -15.08 6.69
CA ASP A 394 11.26 -16.19 5.77
C ASP A 394 11.43 -15.69 4.34
N GLY A 395 10.68 -14.66 3.93
CA GLY A 395 10.87 -13.99 2.64
C GLY A 395 12.19 -13.24 2.53
N VAL A 396 12.61 -12.57 3.60
CA VAL A 396 13.91 -11.91 3.71
C VAL A 396 15.05 -12.95 3.64
N LYS A 397 14.92 -14.11 4.30
CA LYS A 397 15.89 -15.22 4.19
C LYS A 397 16.04 -15.72 2.76
N ARG A 398 14.94 -15.89 2.02
CA ARG A 398 14.98 -16.28 0.61
C ARG A 398 15.73 -15.25 -0.23
N SER A 399 15.47 -13.97 -0.02
CA SER A 399 16.18 -12.91 -0.73
C SER A 399 17.67 -12.89 -0.39
N ASN A 400 18.02 -13.06 0.89
CA ASN A 400 19.41 -13.14 1.33
C ASN A 400 20.15 -14.30 0.63
N ALA A 401 19.52 -15.47 0.53
CA ALA A 401 20.09 -16.62 -0.18
C ALA A 401 20.34 -16.33 -1.67
N VAL A 402 19.39 -15.68 -2.37
CA VAL A 402 19.56 -15.28 -3.78
C VAL A 402 20.71 -14.29 -3.96
N LEU A 403 20.85 -13.31 -3.04
CA LEU A 403 21.96 -12.36 -3.08
C LEU A 403 23.31 -13.05 -2.87
N GLN A 404 23.40 -13.98 -1.91
CA GLN A 404 24.62 -14.74 -1.65
C GLN A 404 25.02 -15.60 -2.86
N GLU A 405 24.06 -16.29 -3.49
CA GLU A 405 24.31 -17.07 -4.70
C GLU A 405 24.78 -16.17 -5.86
N THR A 406 24.17 -14.99 -6.02
CA THR A 406 24.55 -14.02 -7.06
C THR A 406 25.99 -13.54 -6.86
N LYS A 407 26.35 -13.15 -5.62
CA LYS A 407 27.72 -12.74 -5.26
C LYS A 407 28.73 -13.86 -5.51
N GLN A 408 28.39 -15.10 -5.18
CA GLN A 408 29.26 -16.25 -5.44
C GLN A 408 29.50 -16.44 -6.94
N LYS A 409 28.45 -16.42 -7.76
CA LYS A 409 28.57 -16.54 -9.23
C LYS A 409 29.38 -15.40 -9.84
N GLU A 410 29.24 -14.17 -9.34
CA GLU A 410 30.05 -13.05 -9.79
C GLU A 410 31.53 -13.19 -9.42
N ALA A 411 31.83 -13.69 -8.23
CA ALA A 411 33.20 -13.97 -7.79
C ALA A 411 33.85 -15.08 -8.66
N GLU A 412 33.10 -16.14 -8.96
CA GLU A 412 33.53 -17.21 -9.86
C GLU A 412 33.84 -16.66 -11.27
N ARG A 413 32.92 -15.88 -11.87
CA ARG A 413 33.13 -15.24 -13.18
C ARG A 413 34.35 -14.31 -13.21
N LYS A 414 34.54 -13.48 -12.18
CA LYS A 414 35.74 -12.61 -12.08
C LYS A 414 37.01 -13.45 -12.00
N SER A 415 36.99 -14.57 -11.26
CA SER A 415 38.13 -15.46 -11.16
C SER A 415 38.48 -16.13 -12.50
N GLU A 416 37.47 -16.50 -13.30
CA GLU A 416 37.65 -17.06 -14.65
C GLU A 416 38.22 -16.03 -15.62
N GLN A 417 37.70 -14.80 -15.62
CA GLN A 417 38.22 -13.70 -16.43
C GLN A 417 39.69 -13.39 -16.10
N VAL A 418 40.06 -13.36 -14.82
CA VAL A 418 41.45 -13.16 -14.40
C VAL A 418 42.35 -14.29 -14.89
N LYS A 419 41.88 -15.54 -14.84
CA LYS A 419 42.63 -16.70 -15.40
C LYS A 419 42.81 -16.59 -16.91
N GLU A 420 41.77 -16.18 -17.64
CA GLU A 420 41.81 -16.00 -19.09
C GLU A 420 42.77 -14.87 -19.51
N ILE A 421 42.72 -13.71 -18.84
CA ILE A 421 43.65 -12.60 -19.07
C ILE A 421 45.09 -13.03 -18.78
N SER A 422 45.31 -13.75 -17.68
CA SER A 422 46.63 -14.25 -17.30
C SER A 422 47.18 -15.24 -18.34
N PHE A 423 46.34 -16.14 -18.84
CA PHE A 423 46.70 -17.11 -19.88
C PHE A 423 47.02 -16.42 -21.22
N ASN A 424 46.22 -15.43 -21.63
CA ASN A 424 46.45 -14.67 -22.85
C ASN A 424 47.72 -13.82 -22.78
N THR A 425 47.99 -13.19 -21.63
CA THR A 425 49.21 -12.41 -21.39
C THR A 425 50.46 -13.31 -21.42
N PHE A 426 50.38 -14.48 -20.78
CA PHE A 426 51.46 -15.47 -20.83
C PHE A 426 51.72 -15.98 -22.25
N SER A 427 50.66 -16.29 -23.01
CA SER A 427 50.77 -16.75 -24.39
C SER A 427 51.35 -15.69 -25.33
N ALA A 428 50.97 -14.42 -25.17
CA ALA A 428 51.52 -13.31 -25.94
C ALA A 428 53.02 -13.08 -25.66
N ASN A 429 53.47 -13.27 -24.42
CA ASN A 429 54.88 -13.16 -24.06
C ASN A 429 55.74 -14.33 -24.55
N LEU A 430 55.14 -15.48 -24.88
CA LEU A 430 55.86 -16.61 -25.49
C LEU A 430 56.01 -16.47 -27.02
N GLN A 431 55.24 -15.58 -27.64
CA GLN A 431 55.28 -15.33 -29.09
C GLN A 431 56.21 -14.18 -29.51
N ASN A 432 56.63 -13.36 -28.56
CA ASN A 432 57.67 -12.33 -28.71
C ASN A 432 59.00 -12.85 -28.19
#